data_AF-A0A7Y9RFV6-F1
#
_entry.id   AF-A0A7Y9RFV6-F1
#
_cell.length_a   1.000
_cell.length_b   1.000
_cell.length_c   1.000
_cell.angle_alpha   90.00
_cell.angle_beta   90.00
_cell.angle_gamma   90.00
#
_symmetry.space_group_name_H-M   'P 1'
#
loop_
_entity.id
_entity.type
_entity.pdbx_description
1 polymer ?
#
loop_
_entity_poly.entity_id
_entity_poly.type
_entity_poly.pdbx_seq_one_letter_code
_entity_poly.pdbx_strand_id
1 'polypeptide(L)'
;MTKAASSTATLTSLQKMQTTTTTAIPTMSAPSTKTPGLLRISAPHYCAGAEVIDGIVSGNVAPIIRYMRGWRIERVRSYCRQRQWQLLECGVDLADHHQKFAGEKNF
;
A
#
# COMPACT_ATOMS: atom_id res chain seq x y z
N MET A 1 42.91 -19.09 69.28
CA MET A 1 42.41 -17.83 69.88
C MET A 1 41.94 -16.91 68.76
N THR A 2 40.77 -16.28 68.93
CA THR A 2 40.26 -15.04 68.28
C THR A 2 40.11 -15.01 66.74
N LYS A 3 38.90 -15.05 66.18
CA LYS A 3 37.87 -13.98 66.05
C LYS A 3 38.10 -13.08 64.83
N ALA A 4 37.20 -13.13 63.84
CA ALA A 4 36.59 -11.96 63.20
C ALA A 4 35.52 -12.42 62.18
N ALA A 5 34.26 -12.24 62.56
CA ALA A 5 33.13 -12.22 61.65
C ALA A 5 33.18 -10.95 60.80
N SER A 6 32.77 -11.04 59.54
CA SER A 6 32.36 -9.88 58.74
C SER A 6 31.11 -10.26 57.98
N SER A 7 29.97 -9.95 58.62
CA SER A 7 28.64 -10.02 58.05
C SER A 7 28.48 -8.89 57.03
N THR A 8 28.34 -9.23 55.76
CA THR A 8 27.85 -8.32 54.73
C THR A 8 26.34 -8.50 54.60
N ALA A 9 25.59 -7.59 55.22
CA ALA A 9 24.15 -7.51 55.11
C ALA A 9 23.74 -7.16 53.67
N THR A 10 23.07 -8.10 53.00
CA THR A 10 22.46 -7.85 51.68
C THR A 10 21.06 -7.31 51.90
N LEU A 11 20.83 -6.05 51.54
CA LEU A 11 19.53 -5.41 51.55
C LEU A 11 18.63 -6.04 50.47
N THR A 12 17.60 -6.77 50.90
CA THR A 12 16.55 -7.28 50.01
C THR A 12 15.69 -6.11 49.54
N SER A 13 15.95 -5.61 48.33
CA SER A 13 15.06 -4.67 47.65
C SER A 13 13.88 -5.44 47.05
N LEU A 14 12.69 -5.23 47.63
CA LEU A 14 11.41 -5.69 47.09
C LEU A 14 11.11 -4.94 45.79
N GLN A 15 11.49 -5.52 44.65
CA GLN A 15 10.96 -5.09 43.37
C GLN A 15 9.49 -5.52 43.28
N LYS A 16 8.60 -4.54 43.40
CA LYS A 16 7.17 -4.70 43.11
C LYS A 16 7.04 -5.27 41.70
N MET A 17 6.32 -6.39 41.57
CA MET A 17 5.80 -6.89 40.30
C MET A 17 5.18 -5.72 39.52
N GLN A 18 5.84 -5.30 38.45
CA GLN A 18 5.21 -4.54 37.38
C GLN A 18 5.07 -5.50 36.20
N THR A 19 3.98 -6.25 36.19
CA THR A 19 3.46 -6.87 34.97
C THR A 19 2.81 -5.77 34.14
N THR A 20 3.64 -4.96 33.47
CA THR A 20 3.19 -4.29 32.26
C THR A 20 3.14 -5.35 31.18
N THR A 21 2.03 -6.09 31.17
CA THR A 21 1.58 -6.82 29.99
C THR A 21 1.36 -5.76 28.91
N THR A 22 2.40 -5.49 28.13
CA THR A 22 2.27 -4.81 26.86
C THR A 22 1.40 -5.73 26.01
N THR A 23 0.09 -5.50 26.06
CA THR A 23 -0.83 -5.91 25.02
C THR A 23 -0.26 -5.31 23.76
N ALA A 24 0.49 -6.12 23.01
CA ALA A 24 0.73 -5.87 21.61
C ALA A 24 -0.67 -5.83 21.00
N ILE A 25 -1.22 -4.63 20.89
CA ILE A 25 -2.33 -4.35 20.00
C ILE A 25 -1.82 -4.89 18.67
N PRO A 26 -2.43 -5.93 18.08
CA PRO A 26 -2.09 -6.27 16.72
C PRO A 26 -2.30 -4.96 15.98
N THR A 27 -1.23 -4.40 15.40
CA THR A 27 -1.35 -3.28 14.48
C THR A 27 -2.36 -3.75 13.47
N MET A 28 -3.61 -3.32 13.62
CA MET A 28 -4.62 -3.51 12.62
C MET A 28 -4.06 -2.68 11.48
N SER A 29 -3.36 -3.35 10.56
CA SER A 29 -3.09 -2.79 9.25
C SER A 29 -4.42 -2.25 8.81
N ALA A 30 -4.50 -0.91 8.76
CA ALA A 30 -5.69 -0.20 8.35
C ALA A 30 -6.27 -0.91 7.11
N PRO A 31 -7.60 -0.97 6.94
CA PRO A 31 -8.14 -1.41 5.66
C PRO A 31 -7.40 -0.60 4.62
N SER A 32 -6.66 -1.26 3.73
CA SER A 32 -5.98 -0.59 2.64
C SER A 32 -7.09 0.05 1.84
N THR A 33 -7.45 1.28 2.16
CA THR A 33 -8.49 2.05 1.49
C THR A 33 -7.95 2.23 0.10
N LYS A 34 -8.38 1.33 -0.79
CA LYS A 34 -8.01 1.32 -2.19
C LYS A 34 -8.40 2.67 -2.72
N THR A 35 -7.42 3.54 -2.92
CA THR A 35 -7.67 4.90 -3.39
C THR A 35 -8.23 4.78 -4.81
N PRO A 36 -9.49 5.17 -5.04
CA PRO A 36 -10.03 5.15 -6.38
C PRO A 36 -9.36 6.26 -7.19
N GLY A 37 -8.77 5.89 -8.31
CA GLY A 37 -8.27 6.81 -9.32
C GLY A 37 -9.37 7.17 -10.31
N LEU A 38 -9.16 8.27 -11.03
CA LEU A 38 -10.03 8.74 -12.10
C LEU A 38 -9.25 8.90 -13.40
N LEU A 39 -9.88 8.50 -14.50
CA LEU A 39 -9.40 8.68 -15.85
C LEU A 39 -10.33 9.59 -16.63
N ARG A 40 -9.74 10.43 -17.46
CA ARG A 40 -10.43 11.12 -18.54
C ARG A 40 -9.71 10.83 -19.86
N ILE A 41 -10.44 10.24 -20.80
CA ILE A 41 -9.98 10.01 -22.16
C ILE A 41 -10.60 11.09 -23.06
N SER A 42 -9.76 11.80 -23.81
CA SER A 42 -10.20 12.72 -24.85
C SER A 42 -9.83 12.16 -26.23
N ALA A 43 -10.84 11.77 -26.99
CA ALA A 43 -10.77 11.32 -28.38
C ALA A 43 -11.30 12.44 -29.31
N PRO A 44 -11.12 12.36 -30.63
CA PRO A 44 -11.54 13.41 -31.57
C PRO A 44 -13.01 13.83 -31.48
N HIS A 45 -13.90 12.92 -31.08
CA HIS A 45 -15.36 13.14 -31.10
C HIS A 45 -16.02 13.01 -29.72
N TYR A 46 -15.26 12.68 -28.68
CA TYR A 46 -15.82 12.50 -27.35
C TYR A 46 -14.78 12.67 -26.24
N CYS A 47 -15.27 13.05 -25.06
CA CYS A 47 -14.55 12.94 -23.80
C CYS A 47 -15.29 11.94 -22.92
N ALA A 48 -14.57 11.01 -22.29
CA ALA A 48 -15.16 9.97 -21.45
C ALA A 48 -14.39 9.79 -20.15
N GLY A 49 -15.12 9.61 -19.05
CA GLY A 49 -14.57 9.35 -17.73
C GLY A 49 -14.69 7.88 -17.33
N ALA A 50 -13.72 7.41 -16.55
CA ALA A 50 -13.78 6.09 -15.92
C ALA A 50 -13.09 6.11 -14.55
N GLU A 51 -13.63 5.36 -13.60
CA GLU A 51 -12.96 5.06 -12.34
C GLU A 51 -11.93 3.93 -12.51
N VAL A 52 -10.86 4.01 -11.73
CA VAL A 52 -9.80 2.99 -11.66
C VAL A 52 -9.64 2.59 -10.20
N ILE A 53 -9.76 1.30 -9.94
CA ILE A 53 -9.59 0.73 -8.60
C ILE A 53 -8.49 -0.32 -8.71
N ASP A 54 -7.44 -0.19 -7.90
CA ASP A 54 -6.26 -1.08 -7.94
C ASP A 54 -5.60 -1.16 -9.34
N GLY A 55 -5.52 -0.04 -10.05
CA GLY A 55 -4.94 -0.01 -11.40
C GLY A 55 -5.81 -0.68 -12.48
N ILE A 56 -7.04 -1.08 -12.16
CA ILE A 56 -7.99 -1.68 -13.11
C ILE A 56 -9.19 -0.74 -13.30
N VAL A 57 -9.58 -0.54 -14.56
CA VAL A 57 -10.81 0.21 -14.89
C VAL A 57 -12.03 -0.52 -14.33
N SER A 58 -12.70 0.10 -13.36
CA SER A 58 -13.82 -0.49 -12.63
C SER A 58 -14.80 0.60 -12.19
N GLY A 59 -15.82 0.24 -11.41
CA GLY A 59 -16.78 1.21 -10.88
C GLY A 59 -17.60 1.92 -11.95
N ASN A 60 -17.70 3.25 -11.85
CA ASN A 60 -18.41 4.08 -12.81
C ASN A 60 -17.56 4.30 -14.07
N VAL A 61 -18.07 3.81 -15.20
CA VAL A 61 -17.43 3.91 -16.51
C VAL A 61 -18.44 4.44 -17.51
N ALA A 62 -18.08 5.48 -18.26
CA ALA A 62 -18.95 6.03 -19.28
C ALA A 62 -19.33 4.97 -20.34
N PRO A 63 -20.60 4.89 -20.80
CA PRO A 63 -21.06 3.83 -21.70
C PRO A 63 -20.23 3.65 -22.97
N ILE A 64 -19.76 4.75 -23.56
CA ILE A 64 -18.96 4.76 -24.81
C ILE A 64 -17.59 4.07 -24.66
N ILE A 65 -17.04 4.01 -23.44
CA ILE A 65 -15.79 3.29 -23.12
C ILE A 65 -16.02 2.11 -22.20
N ARG A 66 -17.26 1.64 -22.03
CA ARG A 66 -17.60 0.54 -21.12
C ARG A 66 -16.88 -0.76 -21.46
N TYR A 67 -16.49 -0.96 -22.72
CA TYR A 67 -15.68 -2.09 -23.17
C TYR A 67 -14.26 -2.12 -22.58
N MET A 68 -13.78 -1.00 -22.01
CA MET A 68 -12.51 -0.92 -21.30
C MET A 68 -12.59 -1.41 -19.85
N ARG A 69 -13.78 -1.74 -19.34
CA ARG A 69 -13.94 -2.26 -17.98
C ARG A 69 -13.15 -3.56 -17.81
N GLY A 70 -12.41 -3.67 -16.71
CA GLY A 70 -11.50 -4.78 -16.44
C GLY A 70 -10.13 -4.65 -17.11
N TRP A 71 -9.87 -3.60 -17.89
CA TRP A 71 -8.55 -3.36 -18.43
C TRP A 71 -7.64 -2.79 -17.34
N ARG A 72 -6.39 -3.25 -17.32
CA ARG A 72 -5.33 -2.61 -16.54
C ARG A 72 -4.98 -1.25 -17.12
N ILE A 73 -4.52 -0.34 -16.28
CA ILE A 73 -4.17 1.02 -16.69
C ILE A 73 -3.12 1.05 -17.80
N GLU A 74 -2.15 0.13 -17.80
CA GLU A 74 -1.11 0.05 -18.83
C GLU A 74 -1.72 -0.23 -20.20
N ARG A 75 -2.72 -1.12 -20.26
CA ARG A 75 -3.44 -1.43 -21.50
C ARG A 75 -4.20 -0.21 -22.01
N VAL A 76 -4.82 0.56 -21.11
CA VAL A 76 -5.53 1.81 -21.47
C VAL A 76 -4.54 2.84 -22.03
N ARG A 77 -3.40 3.04 -21.36
CA ARG A 77 -2.31 3.92 -21.81
C ARG A 77 -1.81 3.54 -23.21
N SER A 78 -1.53 2.25 -23.44
CA SER A 78 -1.10 1.75 -24.75
C SER A 78 -2.16 1.98 -25.83
N TYR A 79 -3.42 1.71 -25.51
CA TYR A 79 -4.53 1.89 -26.45
C TYR A 79 -4.73 3.35 -26.85
N CYS A 80 -4.74 4.27 -25.87
CA CYS A 80 -4.84 5.71 -26.14
C CYS A 80 -3.64 6.20 -26.96
N ARG A 81 -2.42 5.73 -26.67
CA ARG A 81 -1.21 6.07 -27.46
C ARG A 81 -1.31 5.62 -28.91
N GLN A 82 -1.74 4.38 -29.16
CA GLN A 82 -1.91 3.84 -30.52
C GLN A 82 -2.93 4.64 -31.34
N ARG A 83 -3.95 5.19 -30.68
CA ARG A 83 -5.01 5.97 -31.30
C ARG A 83 -4.78 7.48 -31.27
N GLN A 84 -3.64 7.91 -30.72
CA GLN A 84 -3.30 9.31 -30.52
C GLN A 84 -4.38 10.07 -29.70
N TRP A 85 -4.99 9.40 -28.73
CA TRP A 85 -5.94 10.00 -27.80
C TRP A 85 -5.23 10.53 -26.56
N GLN A 86 -5.76 11.60 -25.98
CA GLN A 86 -5.22 12.16 -24.75
C GLN A 86 -5.80 11.42 -23.55
N LEU A 87 -4.95 11.12 -22.56
CA LEU A 87 -5.32 10.47 -21.32
C LEU A 87 -4.88 11.35 -20.15
N LEU A 88 -5.83 11.71 -19.30
CA LEU A 88 -5.58 12.39 -18.04
C LEU A 88 -5.87 11.42 -16.90
N GLU A 89 -4.94 11.29 -15.97
CA GLU A 89 -5.02 10.36 -14.85
C GLU A 89 -4.90 11.15 -13.54
N CYS A 90 -5.75 10.86 -12.55
CA CYS A 90 -5.72 11.49 -11.23
C CYS A 90 -5.85 10.42 -10.15
N GLY A 91 -4.91 10.36 -9.20
CA GLY A 91 -4.91 9.34 -8.14
C GLY A 91 -4.75 7.91 -8.66
N VAL A 92 -4.26 7.74 -9.90
CA VAL A 92 -3.96 6.44 -10.52
C VAL A 92 -2.49 6.04 -10.27
N ASP A 93 -1.84 6.70 -9.30
CA ASP A 93 -0.46 6.40 -8.95
C ASP A 93 -0.39 5.01 -8.30
N LEU A 94 0.20 4.08 -9.05
CA LEU A 94 0.74 2.83 -8.54
C LEU A 94 1.70 3.16 -7.38
N ALA A 95 1.27 2.96 -6.15
CA ALA A 95 2.18 2.77 -5.02
C ALA A 95 3.07 1.50 -5.19
N ASP A 96 2.99 0.79 -6.33
CA ASP A 96 3.63 -0.50 -6.57
C ASP A 96 4.65 -0.50 -7.72
N HIS A 97 5.33 0.62 -8.00
CA HIS A 97 6.61 0.56 -8.73
C HIS A 97 7.79 0.08 -7.85
N HIS A 98 7.53 -0.40 -6.63
CA HIS A 98 8.54 -0.88 -5.69
C HIS A 98 8.56 -2.41 -5.47
N GLN A 99 8.00 -3.21 -6.38
CA GLN A 99 8.37 -4.63 -6.42
C GLN A 99 9.66 -4.80 -7.22
N LYS A 100 10.76 -4.66 -6.48
CA LYS A 100 12.12 -5.12 -6.79
C LYS A 100 12.10 -6.32 -7.77
N PHE A 101 12.56 -6.11 -9.00
CA PHE A 101 13.26 -7.17 -9.72
C PHE A 101 14.67 -7.30 -9.12
N ALA A 102 14.74 -7.71 -7.85
CA ALA A 102 15.94 -8.35 -7.30
C ALA A 102 15.90 -9.82 -7.76
N GLY A 103 16.00 -10.00 -9.07
CA GLY A 103 16.28 -11.28 -9.71
C GLY A 103 17.78 -11.37 -9.88
N GLU A 104 18.40 -11.90 -8.83
CA GLU A 104 19.75 -12.41 -8.75
C GLU A 104 20.18 -13.08 -10.07
N LYS A 105 21.03 -12.42 -10.86
CA LYS A 105 21.81 -13.09 -11.89
C LYS A 105 23.12 -13.54 -11.25
N ASN A 106 23.03 -14.59 -10.44
CA ASN A 106 24.14 -15.48 -10.16
C ASN A 106 23.96 -16.69 -11.08
N PHE A 107 24.79 -16.77 -12.12
CA PHE A 107 25.45 -17.96 -12.68
C PHE A 107 26.17 -17.54 -13.96
#